data_AF-A0A8J7B566-F1
#
_entry.id   AF-A0A8J7B566-F1
#
_cell.length_a   1.000
_cell.length_b   1.000
_cell.length_c   1.000
_cell.angle_alpha   90.00
_cell.angle_beta   90.00
_cell.angle_gamma   90.00
#
_symmetry.space_group_name_H-M   'P 1'
#
loop_
_entity.id
_entity.type
_entity.pdbx_description
1 polymer ?
#
loop_
_entity_poly.entity_id
_entity_poly.type
_entity_poly.pdbx_seq_one_letter_code
_entity_poly.pdbx_strand_id
1 'polypeptide(L)'
;MHRLAATPGGWTPDTEGVIFVEQTPAPLVFLTAADTDIQSLSRARFPVSFPALRVVSLLQLQQQLAIDTYADDVLRHAQLIVVRLLGSRAYWPYGLEVVREVAADTGAALIVLPGDNRPAPDLISHSTVPLTVANQLWRYLNEGGIENMANGLMWACDRTLNT
;
A
#
# COMPACT_ATOMS: atom_id res chain seq x y z
N MET A 1 -14.44 -36.45 0.02
CA MET A 1 -14.36 -35.52 1.17
C MET A 1 -14.64 -34.12 0.65
N HIS A 2 -15.79 -33.56 1.00
CA HIS A 2 -16.05 -32.13 0.84
C HIS A 2 -15.43 -31.39 2.04
N ARG A 3 -14.55 -30.44 1.78
CA ARG A 3 -14.19 -29.39 2.75
C ARG A 3 -14.36 -28.05 2.04
N LEU A 4 -15.53 -27.45 2.20
CA LEU A 4 -15.68 -26.01 2.06
C LEU A 4 -15.60 -25.43 3.47
N ALA A 5 -14.47 -24.82 3.78
CA ALA A 5 -14.34 -23.89 4.89
C ALA A 5 -13.23 -22.90 4.55
N ALA A 6 -13.62 -21.75 4.01
CA ALA A 6 -12.80 -20.56 4.00
C ALA A 6 -13.70 -19.33 4.01
N THR A 7 -13.77 -18.67 5.16
CA THR A 7 -13.88 -17.20 5.21
C THR A 7 -13.25 -16.77 6.53
N PRO A 8 -12.14 -16.01 6.46
CA PRO A 8 -12.28 -14.56 6.59
C PRO A 8 -11.54 -13.79 5.49
N GLY A 9 -12.23 -12.82 4.88
CA GLY A 9 -11.63 -11.65 4.19
C GLY A 9 -10.89 -11.86 2.86
N GLY A 10 -10.96 -13.05 2.26
CA GLY A 10 -10.38 -13.31 0.93
C GLY A 10 -11.38 -12.96 -0.17
N TRP A 11 -11.02 -12.02 -1.03
CA TRP A 11 -11.72 -11.78 -2.30
C TRP A 11 -11.78 -13.10 -3.09
N THR A 12 -12.99 -13.54 -3.46
CA THR A 12 -13.20 -14.60 -4.45
C THR A 12 -13.90 -13.98 -5.66
N PRO A 13 -13.57 -14.42 -6.90
CA PRO A 13 -14.24 -13.94 -8.12
C PRO A 13 -15.77 -14.11 -8.09
N ASP A 14 -16.25 -15.06 -7.27
CA ASP A 14 -17.66 -15.44 -7.14
C ASP A 14 -18.40 -14.69 -6.00
N THR A 15 -17.77 -13.72 -5.32
CA THR A 15 -18.47 -12.90 -4.34
C THR A 15 -19.42 -11.95 -5.08
N GLU A 16 -20.73 -12.20 -5.01
CA GLU A 16 -21.75 -11.28 -5.48
C GLU A 16 -21.71 -9.99 -4.64
N GLY A 17 -21.20 -8.90 -5.23
CA GLY A 17 -21.21 -7.55 -4.63
C GLY A 17 -19.85 -6.85 -4.67
N VAL A 18 -19.91 -5.52 -4.50
CA VAL A 18 -18.72 -4.68 -4.32
C VAL A 18 -18.37 -4.67 -2.85
N ILE A 19 -17.13 -5.02 -2.52
CA ILE A 19 -16.61 -4.92 -1.16
C ILE A 19 -16.02 -3.53 -1.00
N PHE A 20 -16.56 -2.76 -0.06
CA PHE A 20 -16.00 -1.47 0.33
C PHE A 20 -15.13 -1.64 1.58
N VAL A 21 -13.94 -1.05 1.55
CA VAL A 21 -13.04 -1.02 2.69
C VAL A 21 -13.35 0.21 3.53
N GLU A 22 -13.96 0.00 4.69
CA GLU A 22 -14.25 1.10 5.63
C GLU A 22 -13.04 1.36 6.53
N GLN A 23 -12.24 2.36 6.16
CA GLN A 23 -11.15 2.89 6.99
C GLN A 23 -11.29 4.39 7.13
N THR A 24 -10.87 4.94 8.27
CA THR A 24 -10.78 6.39 8.45
C THR A 24 -9.53 6.95 7.77
N PRO A 25 -9.57 8.21 7.26
CA PRO A 25 -8.40 8.90 6.72
C PRO A 25 -7.16 8.83 7.60
N ALA A 26 -5.98 8.80 6.99
CA ALA A 26 -4.70 8.88 7.70
C ALA A 26 -3.58 9.49 6.84
N PRO A 27 -2.58 10.16 7.44
CA PRO A 27 -1.47 10.75 6.68
C PRO A 27 -0.62 9.73 5.93
N LEU A 28 -0.52 8.48 6.42
CA LEU A 28 0.21 7.40 5.77
C LEU A 28 -0.74 6.26 5.40
N VAL A 29 -0.75 5.87 4.12
CA VAL A 29 -1.49 4.71 3.63
C VAL A 29 -0.54 3.73 2.93
N PHE A 30 -0.62 2.45 3.30
CA PHE A 30 0.16 1.35 2.75
C PHE A 30 -0.76 0.33 2.09
N LEU A 31 -0.68 0.23 0.76
CA LEU A 31 -1.44 -0.71 -0.05
C LEU A 31 -0.53 -1.88 -0.43
N THR A 32 -0.94 -3.11 -0.14
CA THR A 32 -0.13 -4.30 -0.42
C THR A 32 -0.96 -5.49 -0.86
N ALA A 33 -0.42 -6.32 -1.74
CA ALA A 33 -1.01 -7.62 -2.08
C ALA A 33 -0.51 -8.75 -1.16
N ALA A 34 0.45 -8.49 -0.26
CA ALA A 34 1.05 -9.50 0.61
C ALA A 34 0.47 -9.44 2.02
N ASP A 35 -0.26 -10.49 2.43
CA ASP A 35 -0.81 -10.60 3.80
C ASP A 35 0.28 -10.55 4.88
N THR A 36 1.50 -11.00 4.56
CA THR A 36 2.66 -10.92 5.45
C THR A 36 3.04 -9.49 5.83
N ASP A 37 2.83 -8.53 4.92
CA ASP A 37 3.07 -7.13 5.20
C ASP A 37 2.04 -6.59 6.17
N ILE A 38 0.76 -6.92 5.94
CA ILE A 38 -0.37 -6.54 6.82
C ILE A 38 -0.16 -7.11 8.22
N GLN A 39 0.21 -8.39 8.31
CA GLN A 39 0.50 -9.05 9.58
C GLN A 39 1.73 -8.45 10.28
N SER A 40 2.77 -8.09 9.54
CA SER A 40 3.97 -7.47 10.12
C SER A 40 3.68 -6.07 10.64
N LEU A 41 2.98 -5.25 9.85
CA LEU A 41 2.64 -3.86 10.21
C LEU A 41 1.59 -3.78 11.33
N SER A 42 0.65 -4.71 11.42
CA SER A 42 -0.28 -4.77 12.56
C SER A 42 0.41 -5.08 13.90
N ARG A 43 1.61 -5.68 13.85
CA ARG A 43 2.44 -5.99 15.02
C ARG A 43 3.57 -4.99 15.26
N ALA A 44 3.86 -4.14 14.28
CA ALA A 44 4.86 -3.10 14.36
C ALA A 44 4.58 -2.15 15.52
N ARG A 45 5.66 -1.57 16.07
CA ARG A 45 5.60 -0.55 17.11
C ARG A 45 6.19 0.73 16.52
N PHE A 46 5.43 1.80 16.66
CA PHE A 46 5.82 3.13 16.20
C PHE A 46 5.88 4.08 17.40
N PRO A 47 6.74 5.11 17.38
CA PRO A 47 6.72 6.15 18.40
C PRO A 47 5.38 6.90 18.38
N VAL A 48 5.04 7.55 19.49
CA VAL A 48 3.78 8.31 19.63
C VAL A 48 3.66 9.44 18.61
N SER A 49 4.78 9.99 18.16
CA SER A 49 4.85 11.03 17.12
C SER A 49 4.64 10.52 15.71
N PHE A 50 4.62 9.20 15.49
CA PHE A 50 4.48 8.63 14.16
C PHE A 50 3.08 8.92 13.59
N PRO A 51 2.97 9.33 12.31
CA PRO A 51 1.68 9.57 11.69
C PRO A 51 0.77 8.35 11.75
N ALA A 52 -0.54 8.59 11.82
CA ALA A 52 -1.50 7.51 11.73
C ALA A 52 -1.29 6.73 10.41
N LEU A 53 -1.27 5.41 10.53
CA LEU A 53 -1.05 4.47 9.42
C LEU A 53 -2.35 3.73 9.10
N ARG A 54 -2.66 3.59 7.82
CA ARG A 54 -3.64 2.64 7.30
C ARG A 54 -2.94 1.62 6.42
N VAL A 55 -3.28 0.34 6.62
CA VAL A 55 -2.78 -0.75 5.80
C VAL A 55 -4.00 -1.43 5.18
N VAL A 56 -3.97 -1.61 3.86
CA VAL A 56 -5.09 -2.20 3.11
C VAL A 56 -4.58 -3.23 2.11
N SER A 57 -5.34 -4.31 1.96
CA SER A 57 -5.05 -5.33 0.95
C SER A 57 -5.49 -4.84 -0.43
N LEU A 58 -4.59 -4.89 -1.41
CA LEU A 58 -4.92 -4.62 -2.81
C LEU A 58 -5.98 -5.60 -3.34
N LEU A 59 -6.10 -6.79 -2.76
CA LEU A 59 -7.12 -7.76 -3.13
C LEU A 59 -8.54 -7.25 -2.83
N GLN A 60 -8.70 -6.35 -1.86
CA GLN A 60 -9.97 -5.72 -1.52
C GLN A 60 -10.28 -4.50 -2.41
N LEU A 61 -9.31 -4.04 -3.20
CA LEU A 61 -9.40 -2.86 -4.07
C LEU A 61 -9.30 -3.23 -5.56
N GLN A 62 -9.59 -4.49 -5.93
CA GLN A 62 -9.51 -4.96 -7.32
C GLN A 62 -10.62 -4.41 -8.21
N GLN A 63 -11.80 -4.17 -7.64
CA GLN A 63 -12.94 -3.63 -8.37
C GLN A 63 -12.81 -2.11 -8.47
N GLN A 64 -13.10 -1.55 -9.65
CA GLN A 64 -12.93 -0.11 -9.93
C GLN A 64 -13.66 0.77 -8.90
N LEU A 65 -14.93 0.49 -8.67
CA LEU A 65 -15.72 1.24 -7.68
C LEU A 65 -15.13 1.18 -6.27
N ALA A 66 -14.51 0.05 -5.87
CA ALA A 66 -13.90 -0.08 -4.55
C ALA A 66 -12.67 0.82 -4.40
N ILE A 67 -11.79 0.89 -5.42
CA ILE A 67 -10.63 1.79 -5.38
C ILE A 67 -11.06 3.26 -5.53
N ASP A 68 -12.06 3.58 -6.34
CA ASP A 68 -12.56 4.94 -6.50
C ASP A 68 -13.12 5.48 -5.17
N THR A 69 -13.98 4.70 -4.50
CA THR A 69 -14.51 5.07 -3.19
C THR A 69 -13.39 5.18 -2.14
N TYR A 70 -12.45 4.23 -2.10
CA TYR A 70 -11.33 4.31 -1.17
C TYR A 70 -10.40 5.50 -1.46
N ALA A 71 -10.27 5.90 -2.72
CA ALA A 71 -9.52 7.07 -3.12
C ALA A 71 -10.14 8.36 -2.56
N ASP A 72 -11.45 8.51 -2.71
CA ASP A 72 -12.21 9.65 -2.21
C ASP A 72 -12.28 9.70 -0.68
N ASP A 73 -12.52 8.56 -0.04
CA ASP A 73 -12.73 8.53 1.40
C ASP A 73 -11.43 8.53 2.21
N VAL A 74 -10.34 7.98 1.65
CA VAL A 74 -9.08 7.75 2.39
C VAL A 74 -7.87 8.34 1.69
N LEU A 75 -7.60 7.97 0.44
CA LEU A 75 -6.30 8.31 -0.20
C LEU A 75 -6.13 9.80 -0.44
N ARG A 76 -7.19 10.54 -0.77
CA ARG A 76 -7.10 11.98 -1.01
C ARG A 76 -6.69 12.81 0.22
N HIS A 77 -6.72 12.19 1.39
CA HIS A 77 -6.32 12.78 2.67
C HIS A 77 -4.91 12.33 3.10
N ALA A 78 -4.30 11.39 2.37
CA ALA A 78 -2.96 10.92 2.65
C ALA A 78 -1.91 11.96 2.23
N GLN A 79 -0.79 11.96 2.94
CA GLN A 79 0.40 12.75 2.61
C GLN A 79 1.51 11.86 2.06
N LEU A 80 1.53 10.57 2.44
CA LEU A 80 2.37 9.53 1.87
C LEU A 80 1.52 8.30 1.56
N ILE A 81 1.59 7.86 0.31
CA ILE A 81 0.97 6.63 -0.19
C ILE A 81 2.09 5.68 -0.64
N VAL A 82 2.13 4.49 -0.04
CA VAL A 82 3.05 3.41 -0.44
C VAL A 82 2.24 2.30 -1.07
N VAL A 83 2.58 1.93 -2.31
CA VAL A 83 1.94 0.83 -3.04
C VAL A 83 2.97 -0.25 -3.26
N ARG A 84 2.71 -1.46 -2.75
CA ARG A 84 3.56 -2.64 -2.93
C ARG A 84 2.83 -3.70 -3.76
N LEU A 85 3.25 -3.84 -5.02
CA LEU A 85 2.59 -4.69 -6.03
C LEU A 85 3.37 -5.98 -6.26
N LEU A 86 2.68 -7.12 -6.23
CA LEU A 86 3.28 -8.40 -6.63
C LEU A 86 3.35 -8.47 -8.16
N GLY A 87 4.56 -8.66 -8.70
CA GLY A 87 4.79 -8.71 -10.15
C GLY A 87 4.92 -7.34 -10.80
N SER A 88 4.21 -7.13 -11.91
CA SER A 88 4.32 -5.90 -12.72
C SER A 88 3.12 -4.96 -12.51
N ARG A 89 3.22 -3.74 -13.08
CA ARG A 89 2.09 -2.78 -13.13
C ARG A 89 0.80 -3.38 -13.73
N ALA A 90 0.91 -4.42 -14.54
CA ALA A 90 -0.24 -5.08 -15.16
C ALA A 90 -1.12 -5.82 -14.16
N TYR A 91 -0.64 -6.05 -12.92
CA TYR A 91 -1.43 -6.69 -11.87
C TYR A 91 -2.61 -5.82 -11.40
N TRP A 92 -2.43 -4.50 -11.35
CA TRP A 92 -3.44 -3.58 -10.82
C TRP A 92 -3.40 -2.23 -11.56
N PRO A 93 -3.65 -2.22 -12.89
CA PRO A 93 -3.37 -1.06 -13.74
C PRO A 93 -4.28 0.12 -13.44
N TYR A 94 -5.59 -0.12 -13.28
CA TYR A 94 -6.57 0.93 -12.99
C TYR A 94 -6.34 1.57 -11.61
N GLY A 95 -6.19 0.75 -10.57
CA GLY A 95 -5.95 1.30 -9.24
C GLY A 95 -4.60 2.04 -9.14
N LEU A 96 -3.58 1.62 -9.89
CA LEU A 96 -2.34 2.39 -9.99
C LEU A 96 -2.54 3.75 -10.68
N GLU A 97 -3.40 3.84 -11.68
CA GLU A 97 -3.79 5.11 -12.31
C GLU A 97 -4.49 6.02 -11.29
N VAL A 98 -5.53 5.52 -10.61
CA VAL A 98 -6.26 6.26 -9.57
C VAL A 98 -5.32 6.79 -8.48
N VAL A 99 -4.43 5.95 -7.95
CA VAL A 99 -3.47 6.38 -6.91
C VAL A 99 -2.52 7.46 -7.42
N ARG A 100 -2.11 7.39 -8.69
CA ARG A 100 -1.24 8.41 -9.30
C ARG A 100 -1.96 9.73 -9.51
N GLU A 101 -3.22 9.69 -9.92
CA GLU A 101 -4.07 10.88 -10.03
C GLU A 101 -4.26 11.54 -8.67
N VAL A 102 -4.63 10.77 -7.64
CA VAL A 102 -4.75 11.27 -6.27
C VAL A 102 -3.44 11.93 -5.81
N ALA A 103 -2.29 11.29 -6.04
CA ALA A 103 -0.99 11.86 -5.65
C ALA A 103 -0.68 13.15 -6.41
N ALA A 104 -1.02 13.24 -7.70
CA ALA A 104 -0.82 14.44 -8.50
C ALA A 104 -1.73 15.59 -8.04
N ASP A 105 -2.99 15.30 -7.71
CA ASP A 105 -3.99 16.30 -7.32
C ASP A 105 -3.77 16.83 -5.89
N THR A 106 -3.32 15.97 -4.98
CA THR A 106 -3.12 16.30 -3.57
C THR A 106 -1.71 16.75 -3.23
N GLY A 107 -0.73 16.44 -4.10
CA GLY A 107 0.69 16.60 -3.81
C GLY A 107 1.25 15.55 -2.83
N ALA A 108 0.51 14.48 -2.54
CA ALA A 108 1.01 13.39 -1.71
C ALA A 108 2.26 12.73 -2.31
N ALA A 109 3.21 12.36 -1.46
CA ALA A 109 4.33 11.52 -1.87
C ALA A 109 3.80 10.12 -2.22
N LEU A 110 4.15 9.62 -3.40
CA LEU A 110 3.79 8.28 -3.88
C LEU A 110 5.05 7.46 -4.04
N ILE A 111 5.08 6.29 -3.40
CA ILE A 111 6.16 5.31 -3.54
C ILE A 111 5.56 4.00 -4.05
N VAL A 112 5.93 3.59 -5.27
CA VAL A 112 5.45 2.36 -5.90
C VAL A 112 6.60 1.35 -5.95
N LEU A 113 6.45 0.22 -5.27
CA LEU A 113 7.51 -0.77 -5.05
C LEU A 113 7.09 -2.16 -5.51
N PRO A 114 8.04 -2.99 -5.99
CA PRO A 114 7.77 -4.40 -6.19
C PRO A 114 7.62 -5.11 -4.84
N GLY A 115 6.70 -6.08 -4.81
CA GLY A 115 6.49 -6.98 -3.68
C GLY A 115 7.43 -8.18 -3.67
N ASP A 116 8.16 -8.42 -4.77
CA ASP A 116 9.18 -9.46 -4.86
C ASP A 116 10.61 -8.90 -4.71
N ASN A 117 11.58 -9.82 -4.62
CA ASN A 117 12.98 -9.49 -4.38
C ASN A 117 13.75 -9.07 -5.66
N ARG A 118 13.05 -8.89 -6.78
CA ARG A 118 13.69 -8.47 -8.04
C ARG A 118 13.55 -6.95 -8.19
N PRO A 119 14.62 -6.26 -8.60
CA PRO A 119 14.50 -4.87 -8.99
C PRO A 119 13.46 -4.71 -10.10
N ALA A 120 12.51 -3.79 -9.92
CA ALA A 120 11.51 -3.44 -10.92
C ALA A 120 11.57 -1.94 -11.22
N PRO A 121 12.57 -1.45 -11.98
CA PRO A 121 12.75 -0.02 -12.27
C PRO A 121 11.53 0.61 -12.92
N ASP A 122 10.85 -0.11 -13.82
CA ASP A 122 9.61 0.35 -14.46
C ASP A 122 8.53 0.64 -13.42
N LEU A 123 8.37 -0.23 -12.43
CA LEU A 123 7.39 -0.04 -11.37
C LEU A 123 7.77 1.13 -10.46
N ILE A 124 9.05 1.22 -10.09
CA ILE A 124 9.57 2.30 -9.25
C ILE A 124 9.47 3.66 -9.94
N SER A 125 9.56 3.71 -11.27
CA SER A 125 9.44 4.95 -12.06
C SER A 125 8.08 5.65 -11.93
N HIS A 126 7.07 4.96 -11.39
CA HIS A 126 5.76 5.56 -11.08
C HIS A 126 5.73 6.32 -9.74
N SER A 127 6.81 6.25 -8.95
CA SER A 127 6.94 7.01 -7.70
C SER A 127 7.14 8.50 -7.97
N THR A 128 6.65 9.37 -7.08
CA THR A 128 6.88 10.83 -7.13
C THR A 128 8.09 11.27 -6.29
N VAL A 129 8.71 10.34 -5.55
CA VAL A 129 9.93 10.58 -4.76
C VAL A 129 11.20 10.26 -5.56
N PRO A 130 12.38 10.76 -5.15
CA PRO A 130 13.65 10.37 -5.77
C PRO A 130 13.86 8.85 -5.75
N LEU A 131 14.47 8.30 -6.80
CA LEU A 131 14.75 6.86 -6.92
C LEU A 131 15.53 6.31 -5.72
N THR A 132 16.44 7.10 -5.14
CA THR A 132 17.19 6.74 -3.93
C THR A 132 16.28 6.52 -2.72
N VAL A 133 15.19 7.29 -2.62
CA VAL A 133 14.19 7.16 -1.55
C VAL A 133 13.37 5.88 -1.72
N ALA A 134 12.80 5.68 -2.90
CA ALA A 134 12.02 4.49 -3.21
C ALA A 134 12.85 3.21 -3.04
N ASN A 135 14.08 3.18 -3.58
CA ASN A 135 14.96 2.03 -3.49
C ASN A 135 15.37 1.70 -2.04
N GLN A 136 15.62 2.72 -1.21
CA GLN A 136 15.99 2.47 0.18
C GLN A 136 14.80 1.93 1.00
N LEU A 137 13.57 2.42 0.76
CA LEU A 137 12.38 1.82 1.36
C LEU A 137 12.21 0.38 0.88
N TRP A 138 12.33 0.11 -0.42
CA TRP A 138 12.26 -1.25 -0.96
C TRP A 138 13.23 -2.21 -0.27
N ARG A 139 14.48 -1.79 -0.02
CA ARG A 139 15.47 -2.60 0.71
C ARG A 139 15.00 -2.97 2.11
N TYR A 140 14.46 -2.02 2.88
CA TYR A 140 13.87 -2.33 4.20
C TYR A 140 12.75 -3.37 4.10
N LEU A 141 11.80 -3.16 3.19
CA LEU A 141 10.65 -4.05 3.05
C LEU A 141 11.04 -5.43 2.50
N ASN A 142 12.14 -5.52 1.73
CA ASN A 142 12.66 -6.75 1.15
C ASN A 142 13.39 -7.65 2.15
N GLU A 143 14.09 -7.07 3.14
CA GLU A 143 14.62 -7.83 4.27
C GLU A 143 13.49 -8.44 5.12
N GLY A 144 12.32 -7.82 5.11
CA GLY A 144 11.12 -8.31 5.78
C GLY A 144 11.22 -8.31 7.30
N GLY A 145 10.17 -8.79 7.97
CA GLY A 145 10.09 -8.79 9.43
C GLY A 145 9.62 -7.46 10.02
N ILE A 146 9.09 -7.54 11.24
CA ILE A 146 8.35 -6.45 11.89
C ILE A 146 9.21 -5.19 12.05
N GLU A 147 10.46 -5.35 12.50
CA GLU A 147 11.38 -4.25 12.75
C GLU A 147 11.78 -3.53 11.46
N ASN A 148 12.10 -4.26 10.40
CA ASN A 148 12.46 -3.64 9.12
C ASN A 148 11.27 -2.93 8.47
N MET A 149 10.06 -3.49 8.57
CA MET A 149 8.85 -2.82 8.10
C MET A 149 8.61 -1.50 8.84
N ALA A 150 8.73 -1.50 10.17
CA ALA A 150 8.57 -0.31 10.99
C ALA A 150 9.64 0.75 10.68
N ASN A 151 10.93 0.34 10.70
CA ASN A 151 12.06 1.21 10.44
C ASN A 151 12.02 1.79 9.02
N GLY A 152 11.60 0.99 8.03
CA GLY A 152 11.42 1.46 6.66
C GLY A 152 10.37 2.56 6.56
N LEU A 153 9.19 2.37 7.18
CA LEU A 153 8.14 3.40 7.14
C LEU A 153 8.52 4.65 7.94
N MET A 154 9.13 4.52 9.12
CA MET A 154 9.67 5.67 9.85
C MET A 154 10.67 6.45 9.02
N TRP A 155 11.65 5.74 8.44
CA TRP A 155 12.64 6.33 7.55
C TRP A 155 11.98 7.03 6.36
N ALA A 156 10.95 6.44 5.73
CA ALA A 156 10.26 7.06 4.61
C ALA A 156 9.54 8.36 5.03
N CYS A 157 8.82 8.33 6.16
CA CYS A 157 8.14 9.50 6.72
C CYS A 157 9.11 10.66 6.97
N ASP A 158 10.28 10.41 7.58
CA ASP A 158 11.29 11.45 7.83
C ASP A 158 11.76 12.15 6.54
N ARG A 159 11.70 11.48 5.37
CA ARG A 159 12.16 12.03 4.08
C ARG A 159 11.05 12.68 3.27
N THR A 160 9.79 12.31 3.51
CA THR A 160 8.66 12.79 2.69
C THR A 160 7.74 13.74 3.44
N LEU A 161 7.56 13.56 4.75
CA LEU A 161 6.58 14.29 5.56
C LEU A 161 7.21 15.43 6.38
N ASN A 162 8.54 15.58 6.38
CA ASN A 162 9.26 16.54 7.22
C ASN A 162 8.90 16.45 8.73
N THR A 163 8.41 15.30 9.17
CA THR A 163 8.20 14.93 10.59
C THR A 163 9.50 14.44 11.21
#